data_AF-A0A3R6EHX5-F1
#
_entry.id   AF-A0A3R6EHX5-F1
#
_cell.length_a   1.000
_cell.length_b   1.000
_cell.length_c   1.000
_cell.angle_alpha   90.00
_cell.angle_beta   90.00
_cell.angle_gamma   90.00
#
_symmetry.space_group_name_H-M   'P 1'
#
loop_
_entity.id
_entity.type
_entity.pdbx_description
1 polymer ?
#
loop_
_entity_poly.entity_id
_entity_poly.type
_entity_poly.pdbx_seq_one_letter_code
_entity_poly.pdbx_strand_id
1 'polypeptide(L)'
;MTAVAGCTGTKSSTGNVVSSETETNAEETSAQSEAGTFSSADMFTERDLAGTYEESGAVYVTLSDDGITGETDGVVIDGQTVTITAEGTYIFSGTLSEGQIVVDADNAKVQIVFDNVDITCASSAAVYVKSAEKVFVTLAEGSQNTLRNTDEYVAIDDNNIDAVIFAKSDLTLCVQRSWTTLAGVSPV
;
A
#
# COMPACT_ATOMS: atom_id res chain seq x y z
N MET A 1 73.52 10.04 12.10
CA MET A 1 72.06 10.08 11.92
C MET A 1 71.57 8.66 11.68
N THR A 2 70.82 8.16 12.66
CA THR A 2 69.73 7.19 12.57
C THR A 2 69.93 5.93 11.72
N ALA A 3 70.24 4.83 12.41
CA ALA A 3 69.87 3.49 11.97
C ALA A 3 68.36 3.30 12.20
N VAL A 4 67.65 2.72 11.23
CA VAL A 4 66.23 2.35 11.34
C VAL A 4 66.16 0.83 11.44
N ALA A 5 65.77 0.34 12.62
CA ALA A 5 65.35 -1.03 12.85
C ALA A 5 63.81 -1.03 12.96
N GLY A 6 63.14 -1.83 12.12
CA GLY A 6 61.69 -2.03 12.14
C GLY A 6 61.36 -3.43 12.62
N CYS A 7 60.70 -3.50 13.77
CA CYS A 7 60.39 -4.66 14.60
C CYS A 7 59.17 -5.47 14.11
N THR A 8 59.24 -6.78 14.35
CA THR A 8 58.22 -7.83 14.25
C THR A 8 57.13 -7.77 15.34
N GLY A 9 55.92 -8.30 15.09
CA GLY A 9 55.18 -9.09 16.10
C GLY A 9 53.74 -8.71 16.48
N THR A 10 52.82 -9.67 16.22
CA THR A 10 51.90 -10.32 17.17
C THR A 10 50.71 -9.59 17.84
N LYS A 11 49.50 -10.03 17.44
CA LYS A 11 48.23 -10.35 18.15
C LYS A 11 47.57 -9.42 19.21
N SER A 12 46.24 -9.30 19.01
CA SER A 12 45.12 -9.27 19.99
C SER A 12 44.74 -7.95 20.67
N SER A 13 43.54 -7.44 20.38
CA SER A 13 42.47 -7.14 21.36
C SER A 13 41.33 -6.30 20.72
N THR A 14 40.10 -6.71 21.01
CA THR A 14 38.84 -5.96 21.18
C THR A 14 38.83 -4.46 20.81
N GLY A 15 37.95 -4.10 19.88
CA GLY A 15 37.54 -2.72 19.60
C GLY A 15 36.06 -2.66 19.25
N ASN A 16 35.24 -2.41 20.28
CA ASN A 16 33.82 -2.08 20.20
C ASN A 16 33.65 -0.76 19.42
N VAL A 17 32.93 -0.77 18.31
CA VAL A 17 32.51 0.47 17.62
C VAL A 17 31.02 0.69 17.87
N VAL A 18 30.77 1.41 18.95
CA VAL A 18 29.51 2.05 19.28
C VAL A 18 29.24 3.12 18.22
N SER A 19 28.13 3.00 17.48
CA SER A 19 27.57 4.11 16.72
C SER A 19 26.68 4.89 17.65
N SER A 20 27.02 6.16 17.83
CA SER A 20 26.31 7.11 18.67
C SER A 20 25.08 7.60 17.93
N GLU A 21 23.90 7.14 18.34
CA GLU A 21 22.62 7.75 17.97
C GLU A 21 22.26 8.79 19.04
N THR A 22 21.94 10.00 18.58
CA THR A 22 21.56 11.12 19.45
C THR A 22 20.05 11.04 19.68
N GLU A 23 19.66 10.57 20.85
CA GLU A 23 18.29 10.58 21.35
C GLU A 23 17.82 12.04 21.51
N THR A 24 16.92 12.49 20.64
CA THR A 24 16.24 13.77 20.80
C THR A 24 14.92 13.49 21.50
N ASN A 25 14.87 13.83 22.80
CA ASN A 25 13.70 13.67 23.66
C ASN A 25 12.57 14.60 23.15
N ALA A 26 11.57 14.03 22.47
CA ALA A 26 10.33 14.76 22.16
C ALA A 26 9.49 14.84 23.44
N GLU A 27 9.23 16.08 23.88
CA GLU A 27 8.43 16.39 25.05
C GLU A 27 6.95 16.07 24.73
N GLU A 28 6.42 15.02 25.37
CA GLU A 28 5.02 14.63 25.25
C GLU A 28 4.11 15.74 25.80
N THR A 29 3.42 16.44 24.91
CA THR A 29 2.26 17.25 25.28
C THR A 29 1.06 16.31 25.41
N SER A 30 0.71 15.93 26.63
CA SER A 30 -0.48 15.14 26.92
C SER A 30 -1.75 15.94 26.58
N ALA A 31 -2.32 15.70 25.41
CA ALA A 31 -3.71 16.09 25.15
C ALA A 31 -4.61 15.19 26.01
N GLN A 32 -5.22 15.77 27.03
CA GLN A 32 -6.22 15.12 27.87
C GLN A 32 -7.46 14.83 27.00
N SER A 33 -7.57 13.60 26.51
CA SER A 33 -8.77 13.09 25.86
C SER A 33 -9.87 12.91 26.91
N GLU A 34 -11.03 13.51 26.68
CA GLU A 34 -12.26 13.15 27.40
C GLU A 34 -12.57 11.69 27.06
N ALA A 35 -12.45 10.81 28.05
CA ALA A 35 -12.69 9.38 27.89
C ALA A 35 -14.18 9.09 27.61
N GLY A 36 -14.58 9.21 26.35
CA GLY A 36 -15.66 8.42 25.79
C GLY A 36 -15.17 6.97 25.66
N THR A 37 -15.95 6.01 26.15
CA THR A 37 -15.69 4.59 25.89
C THR A 37 -15.97 4.33 24.41
N PHE A 38 -14.98 4.54 23.54
CA PHE A 38 -15.07 4.10 22.16
C PHE A 38 -14.81 2.60 22.12
N SER A 39 -15.84 1.82 21.82
CA SER A 39 -15.67 0.39 21.52
C SER A 39 -15.30 0.24 20.05
N SER A 40 -14.33 -0.62 19.73
CA SER A 40 -14.05 -1.01 18.35
C SER A 40 -15.30 -1.56 17.64
N ALA A 41 -16.26 -2.12 18.39
CA ALA A 41 -17.53 -2.61 17.86
C ALA A 41 -18.48 -1.50 17.36
N ASP A 42 -18.27 -0.25 17.80
CA ASP A 42 -19.07 0.90 17.35
C ASP A 42 -18.49 1.56 16.09
N MET A 43 -17.21 1.31 15.78
CA MET A 43 -16.50 1.88 14.63
C MET A 43 -16.35 0.92 13.45
N PHE A 44 -16.34 -0.39 13.71
CA PHE A 44 -16.14 -1.42 12.70
C PHE A 44 -17.34 -2.35 12.63
N THR A 45 -17.77 -2.63 11.41
CA THR A 45 -18.74 -3.70 11.14
C THR A 45 -18.05 -5.06 11.18
N GLU A 46 -18.81 -6.14 11.35
CA GLU A 46 -18.26 -7.51 11.22
C GLU A 46 -17.55 -7.72 9.88
N ARG A 47 -18.01 -7.04 8.82
CA ARG A 47 -17.40 -7.11 7.48
C ARG A 47 -16.03 -6.43 7.40
N ASP A 48 -15.84 -5.36 8.17
CA ASP A 48 -14.53 -4.68 8.27
C ASP A 48 -13.48 -5.56 8.97
N LEU A 49 -13.94 -6.41 9.88
CA LEU A 49 -13.08 -7.27 10.69
C LEU A 49 -12.89 -8.67 10.10
N ALA A 50 -13.75 -9.09 9.17
CA ALA A 50 -13.71 -10.43 8.59
C ALA A 50 -12.35 -10.73 7.96
N GLY A 51 -11.81 -9.75 7.23
CA GLY A 51 -10.53 -9.86 6.53
C GLY A 51 -10.43 -11.02 5.54
N THR A 52 -11.53 -11.70 5.24
CA THR A 52 -11.64 -12.78 4.25
C THR A 52 -12.35 -12.27 3.00
N TYR A 53 -12.25 -13.03 1.91
CA TYR A 53 -12.95 -12.77 0.66
C TYR A 53 -13.52 -14.07 0.10
N GLU A 54 -14.58 -13.96 -0.68
CA GLU A 54 -15.15 -15.09 -1.41
C GLU A 54 -14.51 -15.14 -2.80
N GLU A 55 -13.78 -16.22 -3.08
CA GLU A 55 -13.23 -16.49 -4.43
C GLU A 55 -14.31 -16.92 -5.41
N SER A 56 -15.40 -17.52 -4.91
CA SER A 56 -16.50 -17.97 -5.76
C SER A 56 -17.24 -16.76 -6.32
N GLY A 57 -17.07 -16.51 -7.62
CA GLY A 57 -17.64 -15.34 -8.29
C GLY A 57 -16.75 -14.09 -8.23
N ALA A 58 -15.50 -14.23 -7.79
CA ALA A 58 -14.52 -13.17 -7.92
C ALA A 58 -14.04 -13.03 -9.37
N VAL A 59 -13.80 -11.78 -9.76
CA VAL A 59 -13.27 -11.42 -11.07
C VAL A 59 -11.75 -11.40 -10.98
N TYR A 60 -11.09 -12.26 -11.76
CA TYR A 60 -9.63 -12.37 -11.76
C TYR A 60 -9.02 -11.47 -12.83
N VAL A 61 -8.07 -10.62 -12.42
CA VAL A 61 -7.33 -9.71 -13.31
C VAL A 61 -5.82 -9.89 -13.10
N THR A 62 -5.11 -10.25 -14.17
CA THR A 62 -3.65 -10.39 -14.20
C THR A 62 -3.03 -9.20 -14.90
N LEU A 63 -2.19 -8.48 -14.15
CA LEU A 63 -1.49 -7.28 -14.53
C LEU A 63 -0.15 -7.62 -15.20
N SER A 64 0.15 -6.97 -16.32
CA SER A 64 1.42 -7.09 -17.04
C SER A 64 1.71 -5.84 -17.85
N ASP A 65 2.98 -5.49 -17.99
CA ASP A 65 3.45 -4.44 -18.91
C ASP A 65 3.20 -4.78 -20.39
N ASP A 66 3.07 -6.07 -20.72
CA ASP A 66 2.75 -6.55 -22.07
C ASP A 66 1.24 -6.60 -22.35
N GLY A 67 0.41 -6.26 -21.36
CA GLY A 67 -1.04 -6.18 -21.47
C GLY A 67 -1.78 -6.89 -20.34
N ILE A 68 -2.85 -6.25 -19.86
CA ILE A 68 -3.69 -6.76 -18.78
C ILE A 68 -4.65 -7.82 -19.33
N THR A 69 -4.78 -8.94 -18.60
CA THR A 69 -5.65 -10.06 -18.99
C THR A 69 -6.56 -10.45 -17.84
N GLY A 70 -7.67 -11.14 -18.13
CA GLY A 70 -8.58 -11.62 -17.10
C GLY A 70 -10.05 -11.54 -17.51
N GLU A 71 -10.90 -11.65 -16.50
CA GLU A 71 -12.33 -11.44 -16.62
C GLU A 71 -12.64 -9.93 -16.73
N THR A 72 -13.72 -9.60 -17.46
CA THR A 72 -14.10 -8.19 -17.75
C THR A 72 -15.47 -7.83 -17.19
N ASP A 73 -16.10 -8.75 -16.46
CA ASP A 73 -17.36 -8.48 -15.78
C ASP A 73 -17.12 -7.45 -14.67
N GLY A 74 -17.73 -6.28 -14.81
CA GLY A 74 -17.53 -5.17 -13.86
C GLY A 74 -16.18 -4.46 -13.96
N VAL A 75 -15.39 -4.74 -15.01
CA VAL A 75 -14.06 -4.15 -15.22
C VAL A 75 -13.90 -3.61 -16.64
N VAL A 76 -13.37 -2.40 -16.75
CA VAL A 76 -12.94 -1.78 -18.01
C VAL A 76 -11.43 -1.65 -18.01
N ILE A 77 -10.76 -2.19 -19.03
CA ILE A 77 -9.31 -2.09 -19.20
C ILE A 77 -9.02 -1.10 -20.33
N ASP A 78 -8.27 -0.04 -20.03
CA ASP A 78 -7.79 0.95 -21.00
C ASP A 78 -6.28 1.12 -20.84
N GLY A 79 -5.51 0.49 -21.75
CA GLY A 79 -4.05 0.41 -21.62
C GLY A 79 -3.63 -0.27 -20.31
N GLN A 80 -2.89 0.47 -19.48
CA GLN A 80 -2.42 0.03 -18.16
C GLN A 80 -3.33 0.48 -17.01
N THR A 81 -4.52 0.99 -17.31
CA THR A 81 -5.51 1.40 -16.33
C THR A 81 -6.64 0.39 -16.26
N VAL A 82 -6.92 -0.10 -15.06
CA VAL A 82 -8.06 -0.99 -14.78
C VAL A 82 -9.11 -0.21 -14.00
N THR A 83 -10.32 -0.08 -14.55
CA THR A 83 -11.43 0.61 -13.88
C THR A 83 -12.49 -0.40 -13.44
N ILE A 84 -12.71 -0.49 -12.14
CA ILE A 84 -13.80 -1.29 -11.54
C ILE A 84 -15.08 -0.44 -11.57
N THR A 85 -16.14 -0.98 -12.17
CA THR A 85 -17.40 -0.26 -12.41
C THR A 85 -18.62 -0.89 -11.73
N ALA A 86 -18.46 -2.01 -11.01
CA ALA A 86 -19.58 -2.72 -10.39
C ALA A 86 -19.24 -3.27 -9.00
N GLU A 87 -20.27 -3.56 -8.21
CA GLU A 87 -20.16 -4.33 -6.96
C GLU A 87 -19.57 -5.71 -7.22
N GLY A 88 -18.64 -6.15 -6.37
CA GLY A 88 -18.01 -7.46 -6.51
C GLY A 88 -16.67 -7.59 -5.80
N THR A 89 -16.09 -8.78 -5.93
CA THR A 89 -14.73 -9.10 -5.49
C THR A 89 -13.82 -9.18 -6.71
N TYR A 90 -12.70 -8.48 -6.66
CA TYR A 90 -11.73 -8.38 -7.75
C TYR A 90 -10.36 -8.80 -7.24
N ILE A 91 -9.82 -9.89 -7.79
CA ILE A 91 -8.52 -10.43 -7.40
C ILE A 91 -7.50 -10.02 -8.43
N PHE A 92 -6.53 -9.22 -7.99
CA PHE A 92 -5.43 -8.73 -8.80
C PHE A 92 -4.16 -9.50 -8.49
N SER A 93 -3.40 -9.82 -9.54
CA SER A 93 -2.05 -10.38 -9.45
C SER A 93 -1.15 -9.82 -10.55
N GLY A 94 0.17 -9.91 -10.38
CA GLY A 94 1.13 -9.51 -11.40
C GLY A 94 1.66 -8.09 -11.24
N THR A 95 2.18 -7.51 -12.31
CA THR A 95 3.01 -6.30 -12.24
C THR A 95 2.60 -5.25 -13.28
N LEU A 96 2.54 -3.99 -12.86
CA LEU A 96 2.52 -2.81 -13.73
C LEU A 96 3.68 -1.89 -13.33
N SER A 97 4.62 -1.69 -14.25
CA SER A 97 5.71 -0.72 -14.07
C SER A 97 5.23 0.73 -14.20
N GLU A 98 4.12 0.93 -14.90
CA GLU A 98 3.37 2.19 -14.92
C GLU A 98 1.88 1.85 -15.15
N GLY A 99 1.04 2.07 -14.15
CA GLY A 99 -0.39 1.81 -14.27
C GLY A 99 -1.18 2.13 -13.01
N GLN A 100 -2.49 1.97 -13.09
CA GLN A 100 -3.41 2.40 -12.03
C GLN A 100 -4.64 1.49 -11.97
N ILE A 101 -5.11 1.21 -10.75
CA ILE A 101 -6.43 0.64 -10.50
C ILE A 101 -7.36 1.77 -10.06
N VAL A 102 -8.46 1.97 -10.78
CA VAL A 102 -9.50 2.97 -10.49
C VAL A 102 -10.77 2.27 -10.03
N VAL A 103 -11.41 2.80 -9.00
CA VAL A 103 -12.76 2.37 -8.58
C VAL A 103 -13.74 3.51 -8.88
N ASP A 104 -14.64 3.28 -9.83
CA ASP A 104 -15.69 4.21 -10.25
C ASP A 104 -17.03 3.43 -10.31
N ALA A 105 -17.50 3.01 -9.13
CA ALA A 105 -18.66 2.15 -8.94
C ALA A 105 -19.62 2.77 -7.92
N ASP A 106 -20.32 3.83 -8.31
CA ASP A 106 -21.26 4.59 -7.46
C ASP A 106 -22.21 3.66 -6.67
N ASN A 107 -22.31 3.88 -5.35
CA ASN A 107 -23.18 3.13 -4.43
C ASN A 107 -22.91 1.61 -4.39
N ALA A 108 -21.73 1.14 -4.82
CA ALA A 108 -21.35 -0.26 -4.77
C ALA A 108 -20.38 -0.56 -3.63
N LYS A 109 -20.45 -1.79 -3.09
CA LYS A 109 -19.41 -2.32 -2.21
C LYS A 109 -18.39 -3.10 -3.02
N VAL A 110 -17.15 -2.64 -3.03
CA VAL A 110 -16.09 -3.26 -3.84
C VAL A 110 -15.06 -3.89 -2.92
N GLN A 111 -14.70 -5.14 -3.19
CA GLN A 111 -13.58 -5.80 -2.52
C GLN A 111 -12.44 -6.00 -3.52
N ILE A 112 -11.33 -5.31 -3.30
CA ILE A 112 -10.07 -5.50 -4.00
C ILE A 112 -9.23 -6.49 -3.19
N VAL A 113 -8.75 -7.55 -3.84
CA VAL A 113 -7.83 -8.51 -3.25
C VAL A 113 -6.50 -8.41 -3.99
N PHE A 114 -5.43 -8.14 -3.26
CA PHE A 114 -4.07 -8.16 -3.80
C PHE A 114 -3.41 -9.50 -3.52
N ASP A 115 -3.10 -10.22 -4.60
CA ASP A 115 -2.38 -11.47 -4.60
C ASP A 115 -1.10 -11.36 -5.44
N ASN A 116 -0.01 -10.96 -4.79
CA ASN A 116 1.31 -10.78 -5.40
C ASN A 116 1.32 -9.69 -6.47
N VAL A 117 0.83 -8.51 -6.09
CA VAL A 117 0.74 -7.33 -6.94
C VAL A 117 1.96 -6.42 -6.77
N ASP A 118 2.53 -5.94 -7.87
CA ASP A 118 3.52 -4.86 -7.87
C ASP A 118 3.08 -3.76 -8.85
N ILE A 119 2.58 -2.64 -8.34
CA ILE A 119 2.09 -1.52 -9.15
C ILE A 119 2.91 -0.29 -8.84
N THR A 120 3.46 0.31 -9.89
CA THR A 120 4.03 1.65 -9.86
C THR A 120 3.15 2.60 -10.67
N CYS A 121 2.84 3.77 -10.11
CA CYS A 121 2.22 4.88 -10.81
C CYS A 121 3.06 6.13 -10.57
N ALA A 122 3.76 6.62 -11.58
CA ALA A 122 4.72 7.71 -11.39
C ALA A 122 4.04 9.00 -10.92
N SER A 123 2.92 9.37 -11.54
CA SER A 123 2.32 10.70 -11.38
C SER A 123 1.02 10.73 -10.57
N SER A 124 0.60 9.60 -9.99
CA SER A 124 -0.64 9.51 -9.20
C SER A 124 -0.63 8.35 -8.20
N ALA A 125 -1.81 8.02 -7.67
CA ALA A 125 -2.05 6.85 -6.84
C ALA A 125 -2.02 5.58 -7.69
N ALA A 126 -1.41 4.52 -7.18
CA ALA A 126 -1.53 3.18 -7.75
C ALA A 126 -2.97 2.66 -7.65
N VAL A 127 -3.70 3.06 -6.60
CA VAL A 127 -5.12 2.77 -6.41
C VAL A 127 -5.88 4.07 -6.18
N TYR A 128 -6.82 4.38 -7.06
CA TYR A 128 -7.65 5.58 -7.00
C TYR A 128 -9.13 5.23 -6.86
N VAL A 129 -9.70 5.40 -5.67
CA VAL A 129 -11.14 5.23 -5.43
C VAL A 129 -11.82 6.58 -5.68
N LYS A 130 -12.35 6.72 -6.90
CA LYS A 130 -13.10 7.90 -7.33
C LYS A 130 -14.50 7.91 -6.73
N SER A 131 -15.19 6.78 -6.76
CA SER A 131 -16.50 6.63 -6.13
C SER A 131 -16.87 5.17 -5.84
N ALA A 132 -17.41 4.94 -4.65
CA ALA A 132 -17.98 3.69 -4.16
C ALA A 132 -18.85 3.95 -2.92
N GLU A 133 -19.72 3.02 -2.53
CA GLU A 133 -20.31 3.04 -1.17
C GLU A 133 -19.22 2.75 -0.14
N LYS A 134 -18.44 1.68 -0.38
CA LYS A 134 -17.35 1.25 0.50
C LYS A 134 -16.37 0.37 -0.26
N VAL A 135 -15.08 0.54 0.00
CA VAL A 135 -14.02 -0.30 -0.57
C VAL A 135 -13.32 -1.10 0.53
N PHE A 136 -13.18 -2.39 0.29
CA PHE A 136 -12.38 -3.29 1.11
C PHE A 136 -11.13 -3.66 0.31
N VAL A 137 -9.95 -3.42 0.86
CA VAL A 137 -8.68 -3.89 0.30
C VAL A 137 -8.21 -5.03 1.18
N THR A 138 -8.04 -6.22 0.60
CA THR A 138 -7.61 -7.42 1.33
C THR A 138 -6.31 -7.93 0.72
N LEU A 139 -5.35 -8.30 1.57
CA LEU A 139 -4.12 -8.93 1.11
C LEU A 139 -4.29 -10.45 1.18
N ALA A 140 -4.12 -11.15 0.06
CA ALA A 140 -4.19 -12.60 0.03
C ALA A 140 -3.12 -13.22 0.94
N GLU A 141 -3.43 -14.32 1.62
CA GLU A 141 -2.49 -14.94 2.57
C GLU A 141 -1.16 -15.31 1.90
N GLY A 142 -0.05 -14.89 2.52
CA GLY A 142 1.29 -15.20 2.03
C GLY A 142 1.72 -14.39 0.80
N SER A 143 0.90 -13.45 0.34
CA SER A 143 1.24 -12.57 -0.77
C SER A 143 2.21 -11.46 -0.35
N GLN A 144 3.01 -11.00 -1.32
CA GLN A 144 3.78 -9.77 -1.19
C GLN A 144 3.25 -8.74 -2.17
N ASN A 145 2.72 -7.64 -1.63
CA ASN A 145 2.14 -6.58 -2.43
C ASN A 145 2.93 -5.29 -2.29
N THR A 146 3.16 -4.63 -3.41
CA THR A 146 3.95 -3.42 -3.52
C THR A 146 3.16 -2.40 -4.32
N LEU A 147 2.89 -1.25 -3.71
CA LEU A 147 2.28 -0.11 -4.38
C LEU A 147 3.23 1.07 -4.24
N ARG A 148 3.56 1.70 -5.37
CA ARG A 148 4.56 2.76 -5.42
C ARG A 148 4.06 3.95 -6.21
N ASN A 149 4.39 5.12 -5.69
CA ASN A 149 4.44 6.35 -6.46
C ASN A 149 5.92 6.81 -6.51
N THR A 150 6.39 7.21 -7.69
CA THR A 150 7.83 7.49 -7.93
C THR A 150 8.12 8.94 -8.32
N ASP A 151 7.10 9.74 -8.59
CA ASP A 151 7.22 11.16 -8.95
C ASP A 151 6.15 11.98 -8.21
N GLU A 152 6.15 13.29 -8.39
CA GLU A 152 5.17 14.17 -7.76
C GLU A 152 3.73 13.77 -8.11
N TYR A 153 2.86 13.78 -7.09
CA TYR A 153 1.44 13.56 -7.32
C TYR A 153 0.84 14.71 -8.11
N VAL A 154 0.26 14.37 -9.25
CA VAL A 154 -0.50 15.29 -10.08
C VAL A 154 -1.97 15.16 -9.72
N ALA A 155 -2.63 16.30 -9.51
CA ALA A 155 -4.07 16.34 -9.29
C ALA A 155 -4.79 15.70 -10.50
N ILE A 156 -5.69 14.76 -10.22
CA ILE A 156 -6.57 14.17 -11.23
C ILE A 156 -7.95 14.80 -11.05
N ASP A 157 -8.45 15.41 -12.12
CA ASP A 157 -9.64 16.26 -12.11
C ASP A 157 -9.50 17.38 -11.06
N ASP A 158 -10.52 17.56 -10.20
CA ASP A 158 -10.51 18.50 -9.07
C ASP A 158 -9.96 17.87 -7.78
N ASN A 159 -9.38 16.67 -7.83
CA ASN A 159 -8.93 15.94 -6.65
C ASN A 159 -7.41 16.06 -6.49
N ASN A 160 -7.00 16.50 -5.31
CA ASN A 160 -5.59 16.51 -4.94
C ASN A 160 -5.20 15.11 -4.43
N ILE A 161 -4.63 14.30 -5.31
CA ILE A 161 -4.12 12.98 -4.96
C ILE A 161 -2.82 13.18 -4.17
N ASP A 162 -2.71 12.60 -2.99
CA ASP A 162 -1.55 12.78 -2.09
C ASP A 162 -1.08 11.46 -1.43
N ALA A 163 -1.61 10.33 -1.91
CA ALA A 163 -1.34 9.01 -1.37
C ALA A 163 -1.28 7.94 -2.46
N VAL A 164 -0.55 6.86 -2.21
CA VAL A 164 -0.42 5.73 -3.14
C VAL A 164 -1.72 4.92 -3.27
N ILE A 165 -2.55 4.96 -2.23
CA ILE A 165 -3.97 4.59 -2.25
C ILE A 165 -4.73 5.84 -1.85
N PHE A 166 -5.46 6.42 -2.79
CA PHE A 166 -6.31 7.59 -2.54
C PHE A 166 -7.78 7.19 -2.67
N ALA A 167 -8.61 7.56 -1.70
CA ALA A 167 -10.02 7.23 -1.71
C ALA A 167 -10.92 8.40 -1.31
N LYS A 168 -11.96 8.64 -2.10
CA LYS A 168 -13.04 9.59 -1.79
C LYS A 168 -14.16 8.98 -0.96
N SER A 169 -14.19 7.66 -0.89
CA SER A 169 -15.16 6.86 -0.16
C SER A 169 -14.48 6.12 0.99
N ASP A 170 -15.30 5.56 1.90
CA ASP A 170 -14.82 4.73 2.99
C ASP A 170 -13.98 3.57 2.45
N LEU A 171 -12.77 3.44 2.99
CA LEU A 171 -11.83 2.37 2.65
C LEU A 171 -11.40 1.63 3.90
N THR A 172 -11.42 0.30 3.85
CA THR A 172 -10.90 -0.57 4.90
C THR A 172 -9.79 -1.44 4.34
N LEU A 173 -8.64 -1.47 5.02
CA LEU A 173 -7.52 -2.32 4.67
C LEU A 173 -7.46 -3.53 5.63
N CYS A 174 -7.67 -4.72 5.09
CA CYS A 174 -7.63 -5.99 5.79
C CYS A 174 -6.32 -6.72 5.50
N VAL A 175 -5.51 -6.94 6.54
CA VAL A 175 -4.22 -7.63 6.42
C VAL A 175 -4.29 -9.05 7.00
N GLN A 176 -4.16 -10.06 6.15
CA GLN A 176 -4.02 -11.46 6.57
C GLN A 176 -2.55 -11.87 6.56
N ARG A 177 -1.86 -11.83 7.72
CA ARG A 177 -0.44 -12.25 7.92
C ARG A 177 0.49 -12.01 6.71
N SER A 178 0.34 -10.89 6.02
CA SER A 178 1.03 -10.55 4.77
C SER A 178 1.82 -9.26 4.95
N TRP A 179 2.93 -9.15 4.23
CA TRP A 179 3.81 -7.99 4.27
C TRP A 179 3.46 -7.07 3.09
N THR A 180 3.25 -5.78 3.34
CA THR A 180 2.99 -4.78 2.29
C THR A 180 3.87 -3.57 2.47
N THR A 181 4.48 -3.13 1.37
CA THR A 181 5.29 -1.91 1.34
C THR A 181 4.50 -0.82 0.61
N LEU A 182 4.09 0.21 1.33
CA LEU A 182 3.54 1.44 0.77
C LEU A 182 4.65 2.49 0.72
N ALA A 183 5.05 2.92 -0.48
CA ALA A 183 6.06 3.96 -0.64
C ALA A 183 5.53 5.04 -1.58
N GLY A 184 5.51 6.28 -1.11
CA GLY A 184 5.19 7.45 -1.90
C GLY A 184 6.19 8.56 -1.61
N VAL A 185 6.42 9.44 -2.59
CA VAL A 185 7.21 10.65 -2.40
C VAL A 185 6.28 11.78 -1.96
N SER A 186 6.46 12.27 -0.74
CA SER A 186 5.75 13.48 -0.28
C SER A 186 6.46 14.70 -0.85
N PRO A 187 5.77 15.62 -1.54
CA PRO A 187 6.36 16.91 -1.87
C PRO A 187 6.62 17.69 -0.56
N VAL A 188 7.75 18.40 -0.54
CA VAL A 188 8.20 19.29 0.55
C VAL A 188 7.56 20.66 0.41
#